data_AF-A0A536YG16-F1
#
_entry.id   AF-A0A536YG16-F1
#
_cell.length_a   1.000
_cell.length_b   1.000
_cell.length_c   1.000
_cell.angle_alpha   90.00
_cell.angle_beta   90.00
_cell.angle_gamma   90.00
#
_symmetry.space_group_name_H-M   'P 1'
#
loop_
_entity.id
_entity.type
_entity.pdbx_description
1 polymer ?
#
loop_
_entity_poly.entity_id
_entity_poly.type
_entity_poly.pdbx_seq_one_letter_code
_entity_poly.pdbx_strand_id
1 'polypeptide(L)'
;MIRIGVALLVTPVLAFAQGETEKLDALRARIEGLRAKIAEAEESRMEARDQLRDSERAISEASRALRALADKRATAQRDLDTLLRRGQGLETEIASRRESLGRLLTLRYLNGEQSALKLLFSGEEPGRIARELHYYGYVSRAQAEFIGELRSSLARLRELEIGTRERNAEIAAIESARRTERAALIKQQAEHRKVLASVSSQLRAQRREVQHLERDESRLSRLVEELG
;
A
#
# COMPACT_ATOMS: atom_id res chain seq x y z
N MET A 1 -30.72 99.32 -41.53
CA MET A 1 -31.62 98.65 -40.57
C MET A 1 -31.43 97.15 -40.71
N ILE A 2 -31.22 96.42 -39.59
CA ILE A 2 -31.65 95.01 -39.35
C ILE A 2 -30.91 93.91 -40.16
N ARG A 3 -30.47 92.73 -39.70
CA ARG A 3 -30.24 91.99 -38.43
C ARG A 3 -29.40 90.75 -38.86
N ILE A 4 -28.27 90.45 -38.20
CA ILE A 4 -28.01 89.29 -37.30
C ILE A 4 -28.39 87.90 -37.85
N GLY A 5 -27.40 87.00 -37.89
CA GLY A 5 -27.59 85.56 -38.04
C GLY A 5 -26.29 84.76 -37.84
N VAL A 6 -25.61 84.93 -36.70
CA VAL A 6 -24.49 84.07 -36.28
C VAL A 6 -25.08 82.81 -35.65
N ALA A 7 -25.01 81.69 -36.36
CA ALA A 7 -25.41 80.38 -35.87
C ALA A 7 -24.26 79.75 -35.07
N LEU A 8 -24.62 79.39 -33.84
CA LEU A 8 -23.81 78.89 -32.74
C LEU A 8 -23.29 77.46 -33.01
N LEU A 9 -21.97 77.27 -33.11
CA LEU A 9 -21.30 75.95 -33.10
C LEU A 9 -20.82 75.65 -31.68
N VAL A 10 -21.68 75.06 -30.84
CA VAL A 10 -21.30 74.55 -29.51
C VAL A 10 -21.96 73.19 -29.28
N THR A 11 -21.49 72.15 -29.97
CA THR A 11 -21.85 70.74 -29.69
C THR A 11 -20.80 69.72 -30.16
N PRO A 12 -19.54 69.75 -29.66
CA PRO A 12 -18.73 68.53 -29.58
C PRO A 12 -18.51 68.02 -28.15
N VAL A 13 -18.57 68.91 -27.15
CA VAL A 13 -18.12 68.60 -25.77
C VAL A 13 -19.09 67.66 -25.04
N LEU A 14 -20.40 67.84 -25.22
CA LEU A 14 -21.43 66.98 -24.60
C LEU A 14 -21.42 65.54 -25.14
N ALA A 15 -21.09 65.33 -26.42
CA ALA A 15 -20.97 64.00 -27.00
C ALA A 15 -19.69 63.27 -26.51
N PHE A 16 -18.63 64.03 -26.24
CA PHE A 16 -17.37 63.48 -25.72
C PHE A 16 -17.51 63.01 -24.27
N ALA A 17 -18.19 63.78 -23.42
CA ALA A 17 -18.46 63.42 -22.02
C ALA A 17 -19.35 62.17 -21.88
N GLN A 18 -20.40 62.04 -22.71
CA GLN A 18 -21.26 60.86 -22.72
C GLN A 18 -20.53 59.57 -23.15
N GLY A 19 -19.58 59.68 -24.09
CA GLY A 19 -18.76 58.54 -24.51
C GLY A 19 -17.76 58.07 -23.45
N GLU A 20 -17.33 58.94 -22.53
CA GLU A 20 -16.46 58.54 -21.42
C GLU A 20 -17.23 57.91 -20.25
N THR A 21 -18.45 58.35 -19.98
CA THR A 21 -19.32 57.71 -18.98
C THR A 21 -19.66 56.27 -19.38
N GLU A 22 -19.94 56.01 -20.66
CA GLU A 22 -20.26 54.66 -21.14
C GLU A 22 -19.03 53.72 -21.05
N LYS A 23 -17.83 54.24 -21.32
CA LYS A 23 -16.57 53.50 -21.13
C LYS A 23 -16.31 53.17 -19.66
N LEU A 24 -16.64 54.10 -18.75
CA LEU A 24 -16.50 53.90 -17.31
C LEU A 24 -17.42 52.78 -16.82
N ASP A 25 -18.68 52.77 -17.26
CA ASP A 25 -19.64 51.72 -16.90
C ASP A 25 -19.24 50.35 -17.46
N ALA A 26 -18.77 50.30 -18.71
CA ALA A 26 -18.25 49.06 -19.31
C ALA A 26 -17.02 48.52 -18.55
N LEU A 27 -16.14 49.41 -18.10
CA LEU A 27 -14.97 49.06 -17.31
C LEU A 27 -15.35 48.50 -15.93
N ARG A 28 -16.29 49.16 -15.24
CA ARG A 28 -16.85 48.69 -13.96
C ARG A 28 -17.49 47.32 -14.09
N ALA A 29 -18.32 47.11 -15.12
CA ALA A 29 -18.93 45.82 -15.40
C ALA A 29 -17.89 44.72 -15.65
N ARG A 30 -16.80 45.03 -16.35
CA ARG A 30 -15.69 44.10 -16.57
C ARG A 30 -14.94 43.76 -15.28
N ILE A 31 -14.69 44.75 -14.42
CA ILE A 31 -14.06 44.53 -13.10
C ILE A 31 -14.93 43.61 -12.25
N GLU A 32 -16.24 43.86 -12.15
CA GLU A 32 -17.16 43.02 -11.39
C GLU A 32 -17.24 41.59 -11.95
N GLY A 33 -17.28 41.43 -13.28
CA GLY A 33 -17.22 40.11 -13.91
C GLY A 33 -15.93 39.35 -13.63
N LEU A 34 -14.78 40.04 -13.56
CA LEU A 34 -13.51 39.42 -13.18
C LEU A 34 -13.46 39.08 -11.68
N ARG A 35 -14.01 39.91 -10.80
CA ARG A 35 -14.12 39.63 -9.36
C ARG A 35 -14.96 38.38 -9.10
N ALA A 36 -16.08 38.23 -9.81
CA ALA A 36 -16.91 37.02 -9.73
C ALA A 36 -16.12 35.76 -10.15
N LYS A 37 -15.39 35.82 -11.28
CA LYS A 37 -14.53 34.71 -11.74
C LYS A 37 -13.40 34.38 -10.77
N ILE A 38 -12.83 35.39 -10.10
CA ILE A 38 -11.81 35.19 -9.06
C ILE A 38 -12.42 34.45 -7.87
N ALA A 39 -13.61 34.80 -7.43
CA ALA A 39 -14.29 34.12 -6.33
C ALA A 39 -14.54 32.63 -6.65
N GLU A 40 -15.06 32.33 -7.85
CA GLU A 40 -15.27 30.95 -8.33
C GLU A 40 -13.95 30.16 -8.42
N ALA A 41 -12.89 30.79 -8.93
CA ALA A 41 -11.57 30.17 -9.02
C ALA A 41 -10.91 29.99 -7.64
N GLU A 42 -11.22 30.82 -6.64
CA GLU A 42 -10.77 30.64 -5.26
C GLU A 42 -11.42 29.43 -4.60
N GLU A 43 -12.72 29.23 -4.82
CA GLU A 43 -13.45 28.04 -4.37
C GLU A 43 -12.87 26.78 -5.01
N SER A 44 -12.71 26.79 -6.35
CA SER A 44 -12.08 25.68 -7.09
C SER A 44 -10.66 25.38 -6.59
N ARG A 45 -9.89 26.42 -6.23
CA ARG A 45 -8.54 26.27 -5.66
C ARG A 45 -8.58 25.62 -4.26
N MET A 46 -9.56 25.99 -3.44
CA MET A 46 -9.74 25.41 -2.11
C MET A 46 -10.08 23.93 -2.22
N GLU A 47 -11.04 23.58 -3.08
CA GLU A 47 -11.42 22.20 -3.33
C GLU A 47 -10.24 21.37 -3.86
N ALA A 48 -9.50 21.87 -4.85
CA ALA A 48 -8.32 21.18 -5.38
C ALA A 48 -7.22 20.99 -4.31
N ARG A 49 -7.08 21.91 -3.35
CA ARG A 49 -6.16 21.76 -2.21
C ARG A 49 -6.62 20.66 -1.25
N ASP A 50 -7.91 20.62 -0.93
CA ASP A 50 -8.45 19.62 -0.02
C ASP A 50 -8.36 18.22 -0.64
N GLN A 51 -8.75 18.07 -1.91
CA GLN A 51 -8.60 16.82 -2.66
C GLN A 51 -7.14 16.36 -2.75
N LEU A 52 -6.19 17.30 -2.89
CA LEU A 52 -4.76 16.98 -2.87
C LEU A 52 -4.31 16.47 -1.49
N ARG A 53 -4.73 17.15 -0.42
CA ARG A 53 -4.43 16.75 0.97
C ARG A 53 -4.98 15.36 1.28
N ASP A 54 -6.20 15.07 0.86
CA ASP A 54 -6.84 13.78 1.09
C ASP A 54 -6.14 12.66 0.31
N SER A 55 -5.72 12.94 -0.93
CA SER A 55 -4.89 12.02 -1.72
C SER A 55 -3.55 11.74 -1.04
N GLU A 56 -2.88 12.77 -0.52
CA GLU A 56 -1.62 12.64 0.22
C GLU A 56 -1.77 11.79 1.48
N ARG A 57 -2.87 11.99 2.21
CA ARG A 57 -3.21 11.18 3.38
C ARG A 57 -3.45 9.72 3.00
N ALA A 58 -4.27 9.47 1.98
CA ALA A 58 -4.57 8.12 1.50
C ALA A 58 -3.29 7.39 1.02
N ILE A 59 -2.39 8.07 0.31
CA ILE A 59 -1.10 7.51 -0.10
C ILE A 59 -0.24 7.16 1.11
N SER A 60 -0.22 8.01 2.14
CA SER A 60 0.54 7.76 3.38
C SER A 60 0.00 6.54 4.14
N GLU A 61 -1.32 6.41 4.23
CA GLU A 61 -1.99 5.27 4.86
C GLU A 61 -1.74 3.98 4.07
N ALA A 62 -1.89 4.00 2.73
CA ALA A 62 -1.56 2.88 1.86
C ALA A 62 -0.09 2.47 1.97
N SER A 63 0.83 3.43 2.08
CA SER A 63 2.27 3.17 2.25
C SER A 63 2.60 2.55 3.61
N ARG A 64 1.85 2.90 4.66
CA ARG A 64 1.97 2.26 5.99
C ARG A 64 1.42 0.84 5.97
N ALA A 65 0.26 0.64 5.35
CA ALA A 65 -0.34 -0.69 5.19
C ALA A 65 0.57 -1.64 4.39
N LEU A 66 1.15 -1.17 3.28
CA LEU A 66 2.09 -1.95 2.47
C LEU A 66 3.34 -2.36 3.26
N ARG A 67 3.90 -1.47 4.07
CA ARG A 67 5.05 -1.81 4.95
C ARG A 67 4.66 -2.88 5.97
N ALA A 68 3.53 -2.72 6.65
CA ALA A 68 3.04 -3.70 7.61
C ALA A 68 2.77 -5.08 6.96
N LEU A 69 2.27 -5.11 5.72
CA LEU A 69 2.09 -6.35 4.96
C LEU A 69 3.43 -6.99 4.59
N ALA A 70 4.41 -6.20 4.16
CA ALA A 70 5.75 -6.67 3.85
C ALA A 70 6.44 -7.28 5.09
N ASP A 71 6.31 -6.64 6.26
CA ASP A 71 6.86 -7.14 7.52
C ASP A 71 6.20 -8.46 7.96
N LYS A 72 4.87 -8.56 7.81
CA LYS A 72 4.11 -9.80 8.06
C LYS A 72 4.57 -10.93 7.14
N ARG A 73 4.73 -10.64 5.85
CA ARG A 73 5.22 -11.61 4.86
C ARG A 73 6.66 -12.06 5.17
N ALA A 74 7.54 -11.13 5.52
CA ALA A 74 8.92 -11.45 5.89
C ALA A 74 9.00 -12.31 7.16
N THR A 75 8.08 -12.11 8.11
CA THR A 75 7.98 -12.95 9.31
C THR A 75 7.47 -14.34 8.97
N ALA A 76 6.36 -14.44 8.23
CA ALA A 76 5.79 -15.72 7.84
C ALA A 76 6.73 -16.53 6.91
N GLN A 77 7.58 -15.88 6.10
CA GLN A 77 8.63 -16.57 5.35
C GLN A 77 9.72 -17.16 6.27
N ARG A 78 10.16 -16.41 7.30
CA ARG A 78 11.12 -16.92 8.29
C ARG A 78 10.55 -18.08 9.10
N ASP A 79 9.27 -18.03 9.42
CA ASP A 79 8.56 -19.11 10.10
C ASP A 79 8.49 -20.34 9.20
N LEU A 80 8.14 -20.17 7.92
CA LEU A 80 8.14 -21.25 6.93
C LEU A 80 9.51 -21.93 6.81
N ASP A 81 10.58 -21.14 6.69
CA ASP A 81 11.95 -21.68 6.60
C ASP A 81 12.34 -22.46 7.86
N THR A 82 11.85 -22.01 9.03
CA THR A 82 12.08 -22.69 10.31
C THR A 82 11.32 -24.01 10.39
N LEU A 83 10.07 -24.04 9.92
CA LEU A 83 9.29 -25.27 9.82
C LEU A 83 9.97 -26.27 8.89
N LEU A 84 10.39 -25.84 7.69
CA LEU A 84 11.09 -26.68 6.73
C LEU A 84 12.36 -27.33 7.32
N ARG A 85 13.19 -26.53 8.00
CA ARG A 85 14.40 -27.05 8.68
C ARG A 85 14.06 -28.07 9.77
N ARG A 86 13.03 -27.80 10.58
CA ARG A 86 12.57 -28.74 11.62
C ARG A 86 12.03 -30.04 11.01
N GLY A 87 11.30 -29.95 9.90
CA GLY A 87 10.81 -31.11 9.15
C GLY A 87 11.95 -32.00 8.66
N GLN A 88 12.97 -31.42 8.04
CA GLN A 88 14.17 -32.14 7.59
C GLN A 88 14.92 -32.80 8.76
N GLY A 89 15.02 -32.12 9.90
CA GLY A 89 15.60 -32.69 11.13
C GLY A 89 14.86 -33.93 11.61
N LEU A 90 13.52 -33.86 11.69
CA LEU A 90 12.67 -35.00 12.08
C LEU A 90 12.77 -36.15 11.08
N GLU A 91 12.82 -35.89 9.78
CA GLU A 91 12.99 -36.91 8.75
C GLU A 91 14.33 -37.64 8.89
N THR A 92 15.41 -36.89 9.15
CA THR A 92 16.74 -37.44 9.39
C THR A 92 16.77 -38.28 10.67
N GLU A 93 16.15 -37.80 11.75
CA GLU A 93 16.06 -38.55 13.00
C GLU A 93 15.27 -39.86 12.81
N ILE A 94 14.12 -39.81 12.14
CA ILE A 94 13.32 -40.98 11.81
C ILE A 94 14.15 -42.00 11.01
N ALA A 95 14.92 -41.55 10.02
CA ALA A 95 15.77 -42.42 9.20
C ALA A 95 16.85 -43.12 10.05
N SER A 96 17.57 -42.36 10.88
CA SER A 96 18.61 -42.89 11.78
C SER A 96 18.06 -43.91 12.79
N ARG A 97 16.88 -43.64 13.36
CA ARG A 97 16.19 -44.56 14.29
C ARG A 97 15.77 -45.85 13.59
N ARG A 98 15.20 -45.75 12.37
CA ARG A 98 14.83 -46.93 11.58
C ARG A 98 16.04 -47.79 11.23
N GLU A 99 17.15 -47.16 10.83
CA GLU A 99 18.38 -47.88 10.50
C GLU A 99 18.95 -48.61 11.73
N SER A 100 18.96 -47.95 12.89
CA SER A 100 19.42 -48.54 14.15
C SER A 100 18.51 -49.69 14.61
N LEU A 101 17.20 -49.54 14.49
CA LEU A 101 16.24 -50.61 14.73
C LEU A 101 16.44 -51.78 13.75
N GLY A 102 16.67 -51.49 12.47
CA GLY A 102 16.98 -52.49 11.45
C GLY A 102 18.24 -53.30 11.79
N ARG A 103 19.33 -52.63 12.17
CA ARG A 103 20.57 -53.29 12.65
C ARG A 103 20.31 -54.20 13.86
N LEU A 104 19.56 -53.73 14.85
CA LEU A 104 19.20 -54.52 16.02
C LEU A 104 18.39 -55.78 15.65
N LEU A 105 17.43 -55.64 14.73
CA LEU A 105 16.62 -56.76 14.25
C LEU A 105 17.44 -57.77 13.44
N THR A 106 18.37 -57.30 12.58
CA THR A 106 19.27 -58.18 11.81
C THR A 106 20.23 -58.93 12.72
N LEU A 107 20.85 -58.26 13.70
CA LEU A 107 21.68 -58.90 14.70
C LEU A 107 20.90 -59.95 15.50
N ARG A 108 19.62 -59.69 15.82
CA ARG A 108 18.75 -60.67 16.46
C ARG A 108 18.47 -61.87 15.57
N TYR A 109 18.19 -61.66 14.28
CA TYR A 109 17.92 -62.76 13.35
C TYR A 109 19.12 -63.71 13.28
N LEU A 110 20.32 -63.15 13.07
CA LEU A 110 21.57 -63.91 12.96
C LEU A 110 21.96 -64.60 14.28
N ASN A 111 21.83 -63.91 15.42
CA ASN A 111 22.14 -64.49 16.73
C ASN A 111 21.04 -65.42 17.25
N GLY A 112 19.79 -65.29 16.79
CA GLY A 112 18.67 -66.12 17.21
C GLY A 112 18.76 -67.54 16.65
N GLU A 113 19.17 -67.67 15.39
CA GLU A 113 19.52 -68.98 14.79
C GLU A 113 20.65 -69.65 15.56
N GLN A 114 21.67 -68.88 15.95
CA GLN A 114 22.77 -69.39 16.78
C GLN A 114 22.32 -69.69 18.21
N SER A 115 21.45 -68.88 18.81
CA SER A 115 21.02 -69.01 20.21
C SER A 115 20.09 -70.19 20.42
N ALA A 116 19.24 -70.55 19.44
CA ALA A 116 18.46 -71.78 19.47
C ALA A 116 19.34 -73.04 19.41
N LEU A 117 20.37 -73.03 18.55
CA LEU A 117 21.36 -74.10 18.48
C LEU A 117 22.23 -74.14 19.75
N LYS A 118 22.63 -72.98 20.27
CA LYS A 118 23.43 -72.85 21.50
C LYS A 118 22.65 -73.36 22.71
N LEU A 119 21.37 -73.03 22.85
CA LEU A 119 20.50 -73.55 23.92
C LEU A 119 20.39 -75.09 23.88
N LEU A 120 20.45 -75.70 22.70
CA LEU A 120 20.45 -77.16 22.53
C LEU A 120 21.76 -77.82 22.99
N PHE A 121 22.89 -77.11 22.93
CA PHE A 121 24.24 -77.70 23.04
C PHE A 121 25.16 -77.09 24.11
N SER A 122 24.84 -75.94 24.73
CA SER A 122 25.78 -75.15 25.55
C SER A 122 25.58 -75.23 27.07
N GLY A 123 24.44 -75.75 27.55
CA GLY A 123 24.14 -75.78 28.99
C GLY A 123 23.96 -74.40 29.64
N GLU A 124 23.82 -73.32 28.86
CA GLU A 124 23.48 -71.99 29.39
C GLU A 124 22.07 -72.00 30.02
N GLU A 125 21.93 -71.31 31.17
CA GLU A 125 20.66 -71.16 31.91
C GLU A 125 19.54 -70.60 31.02
N PRO A 126 18.47 -71.37 30.72
CA PRO A 126 17.35 -70.95 29.86
C PRO A 126 16.71 -69.63 30.30
N GLY A 127 16.73 -69.36 31.61
CA GLY A 127 16.21 -68.12 32.18
C GLY A 127 16.98 -66.86 31.77
N ARG A 128 18.28 -66.96 31.45
CA ARG A 128 19.07 -65.80 31.00
C ARG A 128 18.69 -65.38 29.58
N ILE A 129 18.60 -66.33 28.66
CA ILE A 129 18.22 -66.09 27.26
C ILE A 129 16.80 -65.54 27.15
N ALA A 130 15.86 -66.07 27.95
CA ALA A 130 14.49 -65.55 28.00
C ALA A 130 14.42 -64.08 28.44
N ARG A 131 15.23 -63.68 29.45
CA ARG A 131 15.29 -62.28 29.91
C ARG A 131 15.90 -61.35 28.88
N GLU A 132 16.99 -61.75 28.23
CA GLU A 132 17.62 -60.95 27.16
C GLU A 132 16.63 -60.71 26.02
N LEU A 133 15.93 -61.75 25.55
CA LEU A 133 14.88 -61.64 24.53
C LEU A 133 13.74 -60.70 24.95
N HIS A 134 13.32 -60.75 26.21
CA HIS A 134 12.29 -59.88 26.75
C HIS A 134 12.71 -58.40 26.72
N TYR A 135 13.93 -58.09 27.18
CA TYR A 135 14.46 -56.72 27.18
C TYR A 135 14.63 -56.17 25.75
N TYR A 136 15.12 -56.97 24.81
CA TYR A 136 15.19 -56.54 23.40
C TYR A 136 13.83 -56.25 22.79
N GLY A 137 12.82 -57.08 23.11
CA GLY A 137 11.44 -56.83 22.70
C GLY A 137 10.90 -55.51 23.26
N TYR A 138 11.23 -55.19 24.51
CA TYR A 138 10.89 -53.92 25.13
C TYR A 138 11.55 -52.72 24.41
N VAL A 139 12.87 -52.77 24.19
CA VAL A 139 13.61 -51.70 23.49
C VAL A 139 13.09 -51.49 22.06
N SER A 140 12.80 -52.57 21.34
CA SER A 140 12.31 -52.49 19.96
C SER A 140 10.92 -51.85 19.88
N ARG A 141 10.02 -52.18 20.83
CA ARG A 141 8.70 -51.54 20.94
C ARG A 141 8.82 -50.05 21.26
N ALA A 142 9.64 -49.69 22.25
CA ALA A 142 9.88 -48.29 22.60
C ALA A 142 10.44 -47.48 21.42
N GLN A 143 11.35 -48.04 20.62
CA GLN A 143 11.83 -47.38 19.40
C GLN A 143 10.74 -47.22 18.33
N ALA A 144 9.88 -48.23 18.16
CA ALA A 144 8.77 -48.16 17.21
C ALA A 144 7.74 -47.10 17.61
N GLU A 145 7.40 -47.03 18.90
CA GLU A 145 6.53 -45.99 19.48
C GLU A 145 7.11 -44.60 19.27
N PHE A 146 8.39 -44.39 19.60
CA PHE A 146 9.07 -43.11 19.39
C PHE A 146 9.11 -42.69 17.92
N ILE A 147 9.37 -43.61 16.98
CA ILE A 147 9.26 -43.33 15.54
C ILE A 147 7.84 -42.90 15.16
N GLY A 148 6.82 -43.51 15.77
CA GLY A 148 5.42 -43.12 15.64
C GLY A 148 5.17 -41.67 16.09
N GLU A 149 5.69 -41.28 17.25
CA GLU A 149 5.60 -39.92 17.78
C GLU A 149 6.29 -38.89 16.88
N LEU A 150 7.49 -39.20 16.36
CA LEU A 150 8.21 -38.35 15.42
C LEU A 150 7.42 -38.19 14.11
N ARG A 151 6.85 -39.27 13.57
CA ARG A 151 5.99 -39.22 12.38
C ARG A 151 4.75 -38.36 12.60
N SER A 152 4.10 -38.48 13.76
CA SER A 152 2.95 -37.63 14.13
C SER A 152 3.35 -36.16 14.20
N SER A 153 4.51 -35.86 14.79
CA SER A 153 5.04 -34.49 14.85
C SER A 153 5.39 -33.94 13.47
N LEU A 154 5.97 -34.76 12.59
CA LEU A 154 6.23 -34.38 11.20
C LEU A 154 4.94 -34.09 10.43
N ALA A 155 3.88 -34.88 10.63
CA ALA A 155 2.59 -34.65 9.99
C ALA A 155 1.98 -33.30 10.43
N ARG A 156 1.96 -33.00 11.73
CA ARG A 156 1.52 -31.70 12.26
C ARG A 156 2.35 -30.54 11.70
N LEU A 157 3.66 -30.73 11.56
CA LEU A 157 4.53 -29.70 11.01
C LEU A 157 4.21 -29.41 9.54
N ARG A 158 3.96 -30.45 8.73
CA ARG A 158 3.57 -30.30 7.31
C ARG A 158 2.24 -29.60 7.16
N GLU A 159 1.27 -29.87 8.03
CA GLU A 159 0.00 -29.14 8.06
C GLU A 159 0.21 -27.64 8.33
N LEU A 160 1.05 -27.32 9.32
CA LEU A 160 1.41 -25.94 9.63
C LEU A 160 2.17 -25.27 8.47
N GLU A 161 3.04 -26.00 7.77
CA GLU A 161 3.76 -25.54 6.57
C GLU A 161 2.80 -25.17 5.44
N ILE A 162 1.80 -26.02 5.17
CA ILE A 162 0.74 -25.75 4.17
C ILE A 162 -0.02 -24.48 4.54
N GLY A 163 -0.55 -24.39 5.77
CA GLY A 163 -1.27 -23.21 6.22
C GLY A 163 -0.42 -21.92 6.18
N THR A 164 0.87 -22.01 6.50
CA THR A 164 1.80 -20.88 6.40
C THR A 164 2.01 -20.44 4.95
N ARG A 165 2.12 -21.39 4.00
CA ARG A 165 2.23 -21.08 2.57
C ARG A 165 0.98 -20.40 2.03
N GLU A 166 -0.20 -20.92 2.36
CA GLU A 166 -1.48 -20.34 1.95
C GLU A 166 -1.62 -18.91 2.47
N ARG A 167 -1.30 -18.69 3.75
CA ARG A 167 -1.33 -17.35 4.34
C ARG A 167 -0.33 -16.40 3.69
N ASN A 168 0.87 -16.86 3.35
CA ASN A 168 1.85 -16.07 2.62
C ASN A 168 1.37 -15.68 1.22
N ALA A 169 0.70 -16.60 0.50
CA ALA A 169 0.12 -16.34 -0.80
C ALA A 169 -1.01 -15.30 -0.72
N GLU A 170 -1.88 -15.40 0.28
CA GLU A 170 -2.93 -14.43 0.55
C GLU A 170 -2.36 -13.04 0.84
N ILE A 171 -1.35 -12.94 1.72
CA ILE A 171 -0.67 -11.67 2.02
C ILE A 171 -0.05 -11.07 0.75
N ALA A 172 0.59 -11.88 -0.09
CA ALA A 172 1.19 -11.42 -1.34
C ALA A 172 0.13 -10.90 -2.34
N ALA A 173 -1.03 -11.55 -2.40
CA ALA A 173 -2.15 -11.09 -3.23
C ALA A 173 -2.70 -9.74 -2.75
N ILE A 174 -2.90 -9.60 -1.43
CA ILE A 174 -3.34 -8.33 -0.81
C ILE A 174 -2.31 -7.23 -1.07
N GLU A 175 -1.02 -7.53 -0.91
CA GLU A 175 0.07 -6.60 -1.16
C GLU A 175 0.05 -6.09 -2.63
N SER A 176 -0.14 -7.00 -3.59
CA SER A 176 -0.25 -6.66 -5.01
C SER A 176 -1.44 -5.72 -5.28
N ALA A 177 -2.63 -6.04 -4.76
CA ALA A 177 -3.82 -5.20 -4.90
C ALA A 177 -3.59 -3.79 -4.32
N ARG A 178 -3.01 -3.71 -3.12
CA ARG A 178 -2.70 -2.42 -2.46
C ARG A 178 -1.63 -1.61 -3.20
N ARG A 179 -0.65 -2.25 -3.84
CA ARG A 179 0.33 -1.56 -4.69
C ARG A 179 -0.34 -0.91 -5.90
N THR A 180 -1.29 -1.61 -6.53
CA THR A 180 -2.07 -1.08 -7.66
C THR A 180 -2.94 0.12 -7.23
N GLU A 181 -3.66 -0.01 -6.11
CA GLU A 181 -4.46 1.07 -5.54
C GLU A 181 -3.60 2.31 -5.22
N ARG A 182 -2.45 2.11 -4.56
CA ARG A 182 -1.50 3.20 -4.27
C ARG A 182 -0.99 3.87 -5.55
N ALA A 183 -0.71 3.10 -6.60
CA ALA A 183 -0.27 3.66 -7.88
C ALA A 183 -1.36 4.52 -8.54
N ALA A 184 -2.63 4.11 -8.42
CA ALA A 184 -3.76 4.93 -8.88
C ALA A 184 -3.86 6.24 -8.07
N LEU A 185 -3.75 6.18 -6.74
CA LEU A 185 -3.75 7.37 -5.88
C LEU A 185 -2.61 8.34 -6.23
N ILE A 186 -1.41 7.85 -6.52
CA ILE A 186 -0.28 8.69 -6.94
C ILE A 186 -0.57 9.41 -8.27
N LYS A 187 -1.21 8.73 -9.23
CA LYS A 187 -1.63 9.36 -10.48
C LYS A 187 -2.67 10.45 -10.23
N GLN A 188 -3.68 10.17 -9.41
CA GLN A 188 -4.71 11.14 -9.05
C GLN A 188 -4.11 12.37 -8.34
N GLN A 189 -3.20 12.16 -7.39
CA GLN A 189 -2.46 13.22 -6.71
C GLN A 189 -1.70 14.11 -7.72
N ALA A 190 -1.06 13.52 -8.72
CA ALA A 190 -0.36 14.27 -9.75
C ALA A 190 -1.31 15.14 -10.58
N GLU A 191 -2.49 14.65 -10.92
CA GLU A 191 -3.52 15.43 -11.63
C GLU A 191 -4.05 16.57 -10.75
N HIS A 192 -4.36 16.33 -9.47
CA HIS A 192 -4.79 17.38 -8.55
C HIS A 192 -3.72 18.48 -8.40
N ARG A 193 -2.43 18.11 -8.35
CA ARG A 193 -1.33 19.08 -8.32
C ARG A 193 -1.29 19.96 -9.57
N LYS A 194 -1.52 19.38 -10.76
CA LYS A 194 -1.57 20.14 -12.02
C LYS A 194 -2.75 21.12 -12.03
N VAL A 195 -3.94 20.66 -11.64
CA VAL A 195 -5.14 21.50 -11.55
C VAL A 195 -4.90 22.65 -10.59
N LEU A 196 -4.41 22.36 -9.38
CA LEU A 196 -4.11 23.38 -8.38
C LEU A 196 -3.10 24.42 -8.87
N ALA A 197 -2.05 23.98 -9.59
CA ALA A 197 -1.05 24.87 -10.16
C ALA A 197 -1.66 25.77 -11.26
N SER A 198 -2.51 25.20 -12.13
CA SER A 198 -3.22 25.92 -13.19
C SER A 198 -4.13 27.00 -12.62
N VAL A 199 -5.04 26.63 -11.71
CA VAL A 199 -5.98 27.56 -11.05
C VAL A 199 -5.22 28.65 -10.30
N SER A 200 -4.15 28.29 -9.56
CA SER A 200 -3.32 29.27 -8.86
C SER A 200 -2.62 30.26 -9.82
N SER A 201 -2.26 29.81 -11.02
CA SER A 201 -1.68 30.68 -12.05
C SER A 201 -2.72 31.63 -12.64
N GLN A 202 -3.89 31.11 -13.00
CA GLN A 202 -5.02 31.89 -13.51
C GLN A 202 -5.46 32.96 -12.51
N LEU A 203 -5.61 32.60 -11.23
CA LEU A 203 -6.00 33.52 -10.17
C LEU A 203 -5.01 34.69 -10.03
N ARG A 204 -3.70 34.40 -10.11
CA ARG A 204 -2.65 35.43 -10.09
C ARG A 204 -2.74 36.36 -11.30
N ALA A 205 -3.05 35.84 -12.48
CA ALA A 205 -3.23 36.66 -13.68
C ALA A 205 -4.47 37.55 -13.58
N GLN A 206 -5.63 36.98 -13.20
CA GLN A 206 -6.88 37.72 -13.03
C GLN A 206 -6.77 38.82 -11.96
N ARG A 207 -6.16 38.53 -10.81
CA ARG A 207 -5.93 39.53 -9.75
C ARG A 207 -5.07 40.69 -10.25
N ARG A 208 -4.04 40.42 -11.06
CA ARG A 208 -3.23 41.48 -11.68
C ARG A 208 -4.07 42.29 -12.66
N GLU A 209 -4.87 41.63 -13.51
CA GLU A 209 -5.75 42.31 -14.47
C GLU A 209 -6.74 43.24 -13.76
N VAL A 210 -7.41 42.77 -12.70
CA VAL A 210 -8.29 43.61 -11.88
C VAL A 210 -7.56 44.83 -11.34
N GLN A 211 -6.36 44.67 -10.77
CA GLN A 211 -5.56 45.81 -10.29
C GLN A 211 -5.18 46.79 -11.42
N HIS A 212 -4.97 46.32 -12.64
CA HIS A 212 -4.73 47.19 -13.79
C HIS A 212 -6.00 47.97 -14.16
N LEU A 213 -7.14 47.29 -14.26
CA LEU A 213 -8.42 47.91 -14.62
C LEU A 213 -8.91 48.88 -13.54
N GLU A 214 -8.70 48.61 -12.25
CA GLU A 214 -9.03 49.53 -11.16
C GLU A 214 -8.21 50.84 -11.26
N ARG A 215 -6.95 50.77 -11.69
CA ARG A 215 -6.14 51.97 -11.97
C ARG A 215 -6.65 52.74 -13.19
N ASP A 216 -7.12 52.04 -14.22
CA ASP A 216 -7.74 52.65 -15.39
C ASP A 216 -9.06 53.35 -15.02
N GLU A 217 -9.88 52.71 -14.18
CA GLU A 217 -11.17 53.21 -13.70
C GLU A 217 -11.00 54.48 -12.85
N SER A 218 -10.01 54.51 -11.96
CA SER A 218 -9.65 55.69 -11.18
C SER A 218 -9.13 56.85 -12.03
N ARG A 219 -8.50 56.58 -13.19
CA ARG A 219 -8.07 57.64 -14.12
C ARG A 219 -9.23 58.18 -14.94
N LEU A 220 -10.08 57.29 -15.45
CA LEU A 220 -11.22 57.66 -16.28
C LEU A 220 -12.31 58.38 -15.47
N SER A 221 -12.57 57.96 -14.23
CA SER A 221 -13.54 58.66 -13.37
C SER A 221 -13.14 60.11 -13.09
N ARG A 222 -11.85 60.36 -12.82
CA ARG A 222 -11.31 61.73 -12.67
C ARG A 222 -11.48 62.56 -13.93
N LEU A 223 -11.23 61.97 -15.11
CA LEU A 223 -11.41 62.67 -16.37
C LEU A 223 -12.89 63.02 -16.64
N VAL A 224 -13.80 62.09 -16.35
CA VAL A 224 -15.24 62.32 -16.43
C VAL A 224 -15.69 63.41 -15.45
N GLU A 225 -15.15 63.46 -14.23
CA GLU A 225 -15.41 64.54 -13.26
C GLU A 225 -14.87 65.90 -13.71
N GLU A 226 -13.74 65.94 -14.44
CA GLU A 226 -13.17 67.18 -14.97
C GLU A 226 -13.93 67.72 -16.21
N LEU A 227 -14.63 66.84 -16.95
CA LEU A 227 -15.36 67.16 -18.18
C LEU A 227 -16.88 67.40 -17.97
N GLY A 228 -17.43 66.94 -16.84
CA GLY A 228 -18.84 67.10 -16.44
C GLY A 228 -19.10 68.36 -15.64
#